data_AF-A0A316AAQ8-F1
#
_entry.id   AF-A0A316AAQ8-F1
#
_cell.length_a   1.000
_cell.length_b   1.000
_cell.length_c   1.000
_cell.angle_alpha   90.00
_cell.angle_beta   90.00
_cell.angle_gamma   90.00
#
_symmetry.space_group_name_H-M   'P 1'
#
loop_
_entity.id
_entity.type
_entity.pdbx_description
1 polymer ?
#
loop_
_entity_poly.entity_id
_entity_poly.type
_entity_poly.pdbx_seq_one_letter_code
_entity_poly.pdbx_strand_id
1 'polypeptide(L)'
;MSAECDGVLARIYDALDGETTVAELAEIHRHLEACPPCLEEYEVEAALKALVRRCCSERAPADLRAKILASITHVETVTTSTTSRSSSVSTVTGLSHDGSTVVARVTRTTTTTTREA
;
A
#
# COMPACT_ATOMS: atom_id res chain seq x y z
N MET A 1 -15.46 30.67 8.60
CA MET A 1 -14.57 29.55 8.24
C MET A 1 -15.12 28.93 6.97
N SER A 2 -14.31 28.84 5.91
CA SER A 2 -14.72 28.34 4.59
C SER A 2 -14.71 26.80 4.59
N ALA A 3 -15.48 26.17 3.69
CA ALA A 3 -15.59 24.71 3.62
C ALA A 3 -14.23 23.98 3.43
N GLU A 4 -13.27 24.65 2.79
CA GLU A 4 -11.89 24.14 2.63
C GLU A 4 -11.13 24.06 3.96
N CYS A 5 -11.34 25.01 4.88
CA CYS A 5 -10.71 24.99 6.19
C CYS A 5 -11.26 23.85 7.05
N ASP A 6 -12.57 23.62 7.00
CA ASP A 6 -13.24 22.54 7.74
C ASP A 6 -12.74 21.16 7.28
N GLY A 7 -12.59 20.98 5.96
CA GLY A 7 -12.03 19.75 5.39
C GLY A 7 -10.57 19.50 5.77
N VAL A 8 -9.75 20.55 5.88
CA VAL A 8 -8.35 20.42 6.32
C VAL A 8 -8.27 20.13 7.82
N LEU A 9 -9.05 20.83 8.65
CA LEU A 9 -9.13 20.61 10.09
C LEU A 9 -9.53 19.18 10.44
N ALA A 10 -10.50 18.61 9.71
CA ALA A 10 -10.91 17.22 9.90
C ALA A 10 -9.76 16.21 9.68
N ARG A 11 -8.79 16.52 8.81
CA ARG A 11 -7.65 15.66 8.46
C ARG A 11 -6.40 15.92 9.28
N ILE A 12 -6.37 16.96 10.12
CA ILE A 12 -5.21 17.28 10.96
C ILE A 12 -4.92 16.14 11.94
N TYR A 13 -5.96 15.48 12.48
CA TYR A 13 -5.77 14.38 13.43
C TYR A 13 -5.04 13.19 12.78
N ASP A 14 -5.48 12.77 11.59
CA ASP A 14 -4.86 11.72 10.81
C ASP A 14 -3.40 12.06 10.48
N ALA A 15 -3.14 13.33 10.12
CA ALA A 15 -1.80 13.81 9.80
C ALA A 15 -0.87 13.77 11.03
N LEU A 16 -1.38 14.13 12.20
CA LEU A 16 -0.63 14.08 13.46
C LEU A 16 -0.38 12.64 13.95
N ASP A 17 -1.26 11.69 13.62
CA ASP A 17 -1.08 10.26 13.94
C ASP A 17 -0.24 9.52 12.90
N GLY A 18 0.05 10.14 11.75
CA GLY A 18 0.82 9.55 10.67
C GLY A 18 -0.02 8.60 9.79
N GLU A 19 -1.34 8.75 9.82
CA GLU A 19 -2.29 7.93 9.05
C GLU A 19 -2.60 8.52 7.66
N THR A 20 -1.90 9.59 7.29
CA THR A 20 -2.11 10.33 6.05
C THR A 20 -1.06 9.97 5.00
N THR A 21 -1.45 9.93 3.72
CA THR A 21 -0.49 9.72 2.63
C THR A 21 0.42 10.93 2.43
N VAL A 22 1.58 10.73 1.79
CA VAL A 22 2.53 11.84 1.52
C VAL A 22 1.88 12.96 0.68
N ALA A 23 0.99 12.60 -0.25
CA ALA A 23 0.30 13.56 -1.11
C ALA A 23 -0.69 14.42 -0.31
N GLU A 24 -1.48 13.80 0.58
CA GLU A 24 -2.43 14.49 1.44
C GLU A 24 -1.71 15.38 2.47
N LEU A 25 -0.58 14.93 3.01
CA LEU A 25 0.24 15.72 3.93
C LEU A 25 0.74 17.01 3.26
N ALA A 26 1.16 16.94 2.00
CA ALA A 26 1.59 18.10 1.23
C ALA A 26 0.44 19.09 0.98
N GLU A 27 -0.78 18.59 0.73
CA GLU A 27 -1.98 19.42 0.60
C GLU A 27 -2.31 20.16 1.90
N ILE A 28 -2.27 19.46 3.04
CA ILE A 28 -2.49 20.04 4.36
C ILE A 28 -1.46 21.13 4.62
N HIS A 29 -0.16 20.86 4.45
CA HIS A 29 0.90 21.85 4.66
C HIS A 29 0.70 23.12 3.81
N ARG A 30 0.39 22.95 2.52
CA ARG A 30 0.11 24.09 1.63
C ARG A 30 -1.05 24.94 2.14
N HIS A 31 -2.10 24.33 2.72
CA HIS A 31 -3.18 25.09 3.32
C HIS A 31 -2.74 25.83 4.59
N LEU A 32 -2.00 25.17 5.48
CA LEU A 32 -1.50 25.78 6.71
C LEU A 32 -0.57 26.98 6.44
N GLU A 33 0.25 26.92 5.39
CA GLU A 33 1.09 28.04 4.94
C GLU A 33 0.27 29.23 4.44
N ALA A 34 -0.86 28.98 3.80
CA ALA A 34 -1.74 30.02 3.25
C ALA A 34 -2.81 30.52 4.24
N CYS A 35 -3.03 29.80 5.35
CA CYS A 35 -4.13 30.02 6.27
C CYS A 35 -3.63 30.02 7.73
N PRO A 36 -3.18 31.17 8.25
CA PRO A 36 -2.74 31.34 9.64
C PRO A 36 -3.71 30.79 10.71
N PRO A 37 -5.05 30.98 10.63
CA PRO A 37 -5.93 30.44 11.66
C PRO A 37 -5.94 28.91 11.71
N CYS A 38 -5.81 28.22 10.58
CA CYS A 38 -5.70 26.76 10.59
C CYS A 38 -4.35 26.29 11.13
N LEU A 39 -3.28 27.07 10.92
CA LEU A 39 -1.97 26.79 11.51
C LEU A 39 -1.99 26.92 13.03
N GLU A 40 -2.64 27.96 13.57
CA GLU A 40 -2.79 28.11 15.02
C GLU A 40 -3.51 26.91 15.66
N GLU A 41 -4.61 26.45 15.06
CA GLU A 41 -5.33 25.25 15.53
C GLU A 41 -4.46 23.98 15.43
N TYR A 42 -3.72 23.81 14.31
CA TYR A 42 -2.78 22.70 14.15
C TYR A 42 -1.71 22.68 15.25
N GLU A 43 -1.12 23.82 15.58
CA GLU A 43 -0.09 23.93 16.60
C GLU A 43 -0.62 23.57 18.01
N VAL A 44 -1.85 23.97 18.32
CA VAL A 44 -2.53 23.61 19.57
C VAL A 44 -2.72 22.10 19.66
N GLU A 45 -3.24 21.47 18.61
CA GLU A 45 -3.47 20.02 18.57
C GLU A 45 -2.16 19.22 18.63
N ALA A 46 -1.11 19.68 17.93
CA ALA A 46 0.21 19.08 17.99
C ALA A 46 0.80 19.17 19.40
N ALA A 47 0.69 20.31 20.07
CA ALA A 47 1.14 20.50 21.44
C ALA A 47 0.37 19.60 22.42
N LEU A 48 -0.94 19.46 22.23
CA LEU A 48 -1.78 18.57 23.03
C LEU A 48 -1.36 17.11 22.87
N LYS A 49 -1.22 16.60 21.64
CA LYS A 49 -0.76 15.23 21.38
C LYS A 49 0.64 14.99 21.94
N ALA A 50 1.55 15.97 21.82
CA ALA A 50 2.89 15.88 22.42
C ALA A 50 2.84 15.77 23.94
N LEU A 51 1.95 16.53 24.60
CA LEU A 51 1.74 16.45 26.05
C LEU A 51 1.20 15.08 26.46
N VAL A 52 0.18 14.58 25.78
CA VAL A 52 -0.42 13.25 26.04
C VAL A 52 0.64 12.16 25.90
N ARG A 53 1.42 12.17 24.80
CA ARG A 53 2.49 11.20 24.56
C ARG A 53 3.53 11.21 25.67
N ARG A 54 3.87 12.38 26.22
CA ARG A 54 4.83 12.50 27.34
C ARG A 54 4.28 11.92 28.64
N CYS A 55 3.00 12.16 28.93
CA CYS A 55 2.39 11.74 30.21
C CYS A 55 1.96 10.27 30.20
N CYS A 56 1.61 9.72 29.04
CA CYS A 56 0.99 8.40 28.90
C CYS A 56 1.88 7.38 28.18
N SER A 57 3.21 7.54 28.18
CA SER A 57 4.13 6.56 27.62
C SER A 57 4.44 5.44 28.63
N GLU A 58 3.60 4.42 28.69
CA GLU A 58 3.91 3.20 29.43
C GLU A 58 4.65 2.18 28.57
N ARG A 59 5.57 1.43 29.19
CA ARG A 59 6.29 0.36 28.49
C ARG A 59 5.42 -0.90 28.48
N ALA A 60 5.13 -1.41 27.29
CA ALA A 60 4.43 -2.69 27.15
C ALA A 60 5.15 -3.80 27.96
N PRO A 61 4.40 -4.65 28.71
CA PRO A 61 4.97 -5.77 29.44
C PRO A 61 5.80 -6.68 28.52
N ALA A 62 6.90 -7.22 29.06
CA ALA A 62 7.86 -8.02 28.30
C ALA A 62 7.18 -9.21 27.58
N ASP A 63 6.25 -9.88 28.26
CA ASP A 63 5.51 -11.02 27.71
C ASP A 63 4.64 -10.64 26.52
N LEU A 64 3.94 -9.51 26.60
CA LEU A 64 3.08 -9.02 25.51
C LEU A 64 3.95 -8.66 24.30
N ARG A 65 5.06 -7.95 24.54
CA ARG A 65 6.01 -7.58 23.49
C ARG A 65 6.62 -8.82 22.82
N ALA A 66 6.99 -9.83 23.59
CA ALA A 66 7.52 -11.09 23.05
C ALA A 66 6.48 -11.81 22.17
N LYS A 67 5.22 -11.89 22.62
CA LYS A 67 4.11 -12.47 21.83
C LYS A 67 3.87 -11.72 20.52
N ILE A 68 3.82 -10.39 20.55
CA ILE A 68 3.63 -9.56 19.35
C ILE A 68 4.78 -9.77 18.38
N LEU A 69 6.03 -9.73 18.86
CA LEU A 69 7.21 -9.95 18.02
C LEU A 69 7.18 -11.34 17.38
N ALA A 70 6.82 -12.38 18.12
CA ALA A 70 6.66 -13.73 17.57
C ALA A 70 5.57 -13.78 16.49
N SER A 71 4.45 -13.07 16.68
CA SER A 71 3.35 -13.02 15.71
C SER A 71 3.72 -12.28 14.42
N ILE A 72 4.41 -11.14 14.51
CA ILE A 72 4.76 -10.35 13.31
C ILE A 72 5.97 -10.90 12.55
N THR A 73 6.82 -11.69 13.22
CA THR A 73 7.97 -12.36 12.59
C THR A 73 7.60 -13.72 12.00
N HIS A 74 6.37 -14.20 12.24
CA HIS A 74 5.90 -15.46 11.70
C HIS A 74 5.77 -15.39 10.18
N VAL A 75 6.61 -16.15 9.47
CA VAL A 75 6.51 -16.35 8.03
C VAL A 75 5.65 -17.58 7.80
N GLU A 76 4.37 -17.38 7.48
CA GLU A 76 3.51 -18.46 7.01
C GLU A 76 3.78 -18.68 5.52
N THR A 77 4.44 -19.79 5.17
CA THR A 77 4.65 -20.18 3.78
C THR A 77 3.32 -20.68 3.21
N VAL A 78 2.50 -19.76 2.71
CA VAL A 78 1.27 -20.09 1.97
C VAL A 78 1.68 -20.82 0.70
N THR A 79 1.62 -22.15 0.75
CA THR A 79 1.84 -23.00 -0.41
C THR A 79 0.57 -22.93 -1.23
N THR A 80 0.47 -21.94 -2.12
CA THR A 80 -0.59 -21.90 -3.13
C THR A 80 -0.38 -23.11 -4.04
N SER A 81 -1.03 -24.22 -3.73
CA SER A 81 -1.10 -25.40 -4.58
C SER A 81 -1.89 -25.03 -5.84
N THR A 82 -1.20 -24.42 -6.80
CA THR A 82 -1.68 -24.25 -8.16
C THR A 82 -1.98 -25.64 -8.71
N THR A 83 -3.25 -26.04 -8.72
CA THR A 83 -3.71 -27.26 -9.39
C THR A 83 -3.28 -27.19 -10.84
N SER A 84 -2.23 -27.93 -11.18
CA SER A 84 -1.69 -28.05 -12.51
C SER A 84 -2.74 -28.69 -13.43
N ARG A 85 -3.47 -27.88 -14.20
CA ARG A 85 -4.10 -28.34 -15.45
C ARG A 85 -2.98 -28.50 -16.48
N SER A 86 -2.66 -29.74 -16.80
CA SER A 86 -1.71 -30.12 -17.86
C SER A 86 -2.04 -29.37 -19.16
N SER A 87 -1.26 -28.33 -19.44
CA SER A 87 -1.30 -27.60 -20.70
C SER A 87 0.00 -27.92 -21.42
N SER A 88 -0.08 -28.73 -22.48
CA SER A 88 1.08 -29.10 -23.29
C SER A 88 1.60 -27.87 -24.03
N VAL A 89 2.70 -27.32 -23.52
CA VAL A 89 3.49 -26.29 -24.20
C VAL A 89 4.44 -27.00 -25.16
N SER A 90 4.30 -26.72 -26.45
CA SER A 90 5.27 -27.14 -27.47
C SER A 90 6.15 -25.95 -27.82
N THR A 91 7.44 -26.08 -27.54
CA THR A 91 8.47 -25.10 -27.91
C THR A 91 8.94 -25.41 -29.33
N VAL A 92 8.90 -24.42 -30.23
CA VAL A 92 9.48 -24.54 -31.57
C VAL A 92 10.77 -23.72 -31.60
N THR A 93 11.89 -24.38 -31.90
CA THR A 93 13.21 -23.74 -32.02
C THR A 93 13.47 -23.40 -33.48
N GLY A 94 13.59 -22.11 -33.80
CA GLY A 94 14.08 -21.64 -35.10
C GLY A 94 15.59 -21.39 -35.06
N LEU A 95 16.31 -21.89 -36.05
CA LEU A 95 17.75 -21.64 -36.25
C LEU A 95 17.89 -20.47 -37.25
N SER A 96 18.36 -19.31 -36.79
CA SER A 96 18.76 -18.21 -37.68
C SER A 96 20.20 -18.42 -38.19
N HIS A 97 20.49 -17.91 -39.40
CA HIS A 97 21.77 -18.13 -40.09
C HIS A 97 22.98 -17.51 -39.37
N ASP A 98 22.77 -16.59 -38.42
CA ASP A 98 23.82 -15.98 -37.60
C ASP A 98 24.11 -16.75 -36.29
N GLY A 99 23.62 -17.98 -36.15
CA GLY A 99 23.87 -18.83 -34.97
C GLY A 99 23.15 -18.42 -33.69
N SER A 100 22.34 -17.35 -33.72
CA SER A 100 21.52 -16.92 -32.59
C SER A 100 20.18 -17.68 -32.58
N THR A 101 19.91 -18.41 -31.50
CA THR A 101 18.66 -19.16 -31.32
C THR A 101 17.60 -18.29 -30.62
N VAL A 102 16.40 -18.21 -31.21
CA VAL A 102 15.25 -17.50 -30.61
C VAL A 102 14.22 -18.52 -30.16
N VAL A 103 13.87 -18.49 -28.87
CA VAL A 103 12.85 -19.38 -28.27
C VAL A 103 11.55 -18.60 -28.15
N ALA A 104 10.57 -18.88 -29.03
CA ALA A 104 9.27 -18.23 -28.98
C ALA A 104 8.21 -19.16 -28.36
N ARG A 105 7.48 -18.66 -27.35
CA ARG A 105 6.36 -19.38 -26.74
C ARG A 105 5.08 -19.04 -27.50
N VAL A 106 4.55 -19.98 -28.28
CA VAL A 106 3.31 -19.78 -29.05
C VAL A 106 2.15 -20.46 -28.31
N THR A 107 1.16 -19.68 -27.89
CA THR A 107 -0.12 -20.18 -27.35
C THR A 107 -1.18 -20.15 -28.45
N ARG A 108 -1.69 -21.32 -28.87
CA ARG A 108 -2.80 -21.39 -29.83
C ARG A 108 -4.14 -21.27 -29.10
N THR A 109 -4.95 -20.28 -29.48
CA THR A 109 -6.35 -20.12 -29.06
C THR A 109 -7.25 -20.54 -30.22
N THR A 110 -8.09 -21.56 -30.04
CA THR A 110 -9.10 -21.98 -31.03
C THR A 110 -10.45 -21.37 -30.68
N THR A 111 -10.97 -20.49 -31.52
CA THR A 111 -12.30 -19.89 -31.37
C THR A 111 -13.28 -20.63 -32.28
N THR A 112 -14.08 -21.55 -31.74
CA THR A 112 -15.12 -22.26 -32.49
C THR A 112 -16.38 -21.40 -32.53
N THR A 113 -16.71 -20.84 -33.70
CA THR A 113 -17.99 -20.14 -33.94
C THR A 113 -19.00 -21.14 -34.49
N THR A 114 -19.99 -21.52 -33.70
CA THR A 114 -21.15 -22.30 -34.15
C THR A 114 -22.16 -21.36 -34.79
N ARG A 115 -22.49 -21.58 -36.06
CA ARG A 115 -23.50 -20.83 -36.80
C ARG A 115 -24.76 -21.70 -36.94
N GLU A 116 -25.85 -21.30 -36.28
CA GLU A 116 -27.19 -21.86 -36.46
C GLU A 116 -27.80 -21.36 -37.79
N ALA A 117 -28.22 -22.29 -38.65
CA ALA A 117 -29.32 -22.20 -39.62
C ALA A 117 -29.45 -23.53 -40.37
#